data_AF-A0A936HFT6-F1
#
_entry.id   AF-A0A936HFT6-F1
#
_cell.length_a   1.000
_cell.length_b   1.000
_cell.length_c   1.000
_cell.angle_alpha   90.00
_cell.angle_beta   90.00
_cell.angle_gamma   90.00
#
_symmetry.space_group_name_H-M   'P 1'
#
loop_
_entity.id
_entity.type
_entity.pdbx_description
1 polymer ?
#
loop_
_entity_poly.entity_id
_entity_poly.type
_entity_poly.pdbx_seq_one_letter_code
_entity_poly.pdbx_strand_id
1 'polypeptide(L)'
;MAKDINLVLNTRSTRQRNSALNRASGKLHFFSVESVDCPTPERPQLEKIASQWLEIILASASTVGSLNVCETVASPYIVGAPVPAARLIGRYNILAQIEAAWTKPGQRDSLVIFGHRRMGKTSIARNVAHLCQLGDDTRLAFLNLQIVDWSEGLRDLCHAIAFALWQADPNGLAEPAPQDYEQHPLAALRRLLARLKQAAPPRRYILMVEESRFYLNGHVYFNGIWAQAGEAPPGQQTLLKLLAPHGDGLDQAILREQSGLDPAAFTDALDALERHDVVNCHNGRCRYSVELMRRWVADYSTLSHSMI
;
A
#
# COMPACT_ATOMS: atom_id res chain seq x y z
N MET A 1 9.38 12.85 27.77
CA MET A 1 9.96 13.84 28.70
C MET A 1 9.36 13.75 30.10
N ALA A 2 8.03 13.85 30.26
CA ALA A 2 7.37 13.79 31.57
C ALA A 2 7.73 12.54 32.41
N LYS A 3 7.88 11.37 31.77
CA LYS A 3 8.32 10.13 32.43
C LYS A 3 9.77 10.19 32.96
N ASP A 4 10.69 10.82 32.20
CA ASP A 4 12.09 10.93 32.61
C ASP A 4 12.24 11.95 33.76
N ILE A 5 11.49 13.06 33.74
CA ILE A 5 11.46 14.06 34.81
C ILE A 5 10.86 13.47 36.10
N ASN A 6 9.75 12.73 35.99
CA ASN A 6 9.15 12.05 37.13
C ASN A 6 10.12 11.03 37.76
N LEU A 7 10.88 10.31 36.91
CA LEU A 7 11.93 9.40 37.38
C LEU A 7 13.04 10.14 38.14
N VAL A 8 13.46 11.33 37.68
CA VAL A 8 14.48 12.13 38.37
C VAL A 8 14.00 12.60 39.75
N LEU A 9 12.75 13.03 39.86
CA LEU A 9 12.18 13.58 41.10
C LEU A 9 11.92 12.50 42.17
N ASN A 10 11.53 11.29 41.75
CA ASN A 10 11.05 10.25 42.66
C ASN A 10 12.09 9.16 42.98
N THR A 11 13.24 9.15 42.31
CA THR A 11 14.22 8.05 42.43
C THR A 11 15.39 8.42 43.35
N ARG A 12 15.66 7.60 44.37
CA ARG A 12 16.79 7.80 45.30
C ARG A 12 18.16 7.43 44.71
N SER A 13 18.20 6.62 43.65
CA SER A 13 19.44 6.17 43.00
C SER A 13 20.08 7.27 42.14
N THR A 14 21.28 7.71 42.50
CA THR A 14 22.09 8.69 41.75
C THR A 14 22.36 8.24 40.31
N ARG A 15 22.59 6.94 40.07
CA ARG A 15 22.83 6.40 38.73
C ARG A 15 21.59 6.50 37.82
N GLN A 16 20.41 6.23 38.36
CA GLN A 16 19.16 6.31 37.60
C GLN A 16 18.77 7.77 37.32
N ARG A 17 19.00 8.68 38.28
CA ARG A 17 18.85 10.13 38.07
C ARG A 17 19.79 10.64 36.97
N ASN A 18 21.08 10.31 37.02
CA ASN A 18 22.05 10.70 36.00
C ASN A 18 21.70 10.12 34.62
N SER A 19 21.27 8.86 34.55
CA SER A 19 20.85 8.25 33.29
C SER A 19 19.60 8.94 32.69
N ALA A 20 18.62 9.32 33.52
CA ALA A 20 17.43 10.04 33.04
C ALA A 20 17.74 11.48 32.61
N LEU A 21 18.58 12.19 33.37
CA LEU A 21 19.07 13.52 33.00
C LEU A 21 19.84 13.48 31.67
N ASN A 22 20.73 12.50 31.47
CA ASN A 22 21.46 12.33 30.22
C ASN A 22 20.53 12.09 29.02
N ARG A 23 19.50 11.24 29.16
CA ARG A 23 18.52 11.01 28.09
C ARG A 23 17.68 12.25 27.79
N ALA A 24 17.29 13.02 28.81
CA ALA A 24 16.51 14.23 28.64
C ALA A 24 17.34 15.34 27.97
N SER A 25 18.61 15.50 28.38
CA SER A 25 19.57 16.42 27.76
C SER A 25 19.82 16.09 26.29
N GLY A 26 20.09 14.82 25.97
CA GLY A 26 20.28 14.38 24.58
C GLY A 26 19.08 14.69 23.68
N LYS A 27 17.85 14.43 24.14
CA LYS A 27 16.64 14.74 23.36
C LYS A 27 16.45 16.24 23.10
N LEU A 28 16.78 17.10 24.06
CA LEU A 28 16.68 18.54 23.88
C LEU A 28 17.79 19.09 22.99
N HIS A 29 19.00 18.55 23.11
CA HIS A 29 20.13 18.94 22.28
C HIS A 29 19.85 18.71 20.79
N PHE A 30 19.21 17.60 20.43
CA PHE A 30 18.85 17.29 19.04
C PHE A 30 17.50 17.86 18.60
N PHE A 31 16.74 18.55 19.48
CA PHE A 31 15.40 19.04 19.16
C PHE A 31 15.39 20.01 17.96
N SER A 32 16.38 20.89 17.84
CA SER A 32 16.48 21.83 16.72
C SER A 32 16.80 21.14 15.37
N VAL A 33 17.42 19.96 15.41
CA VAL A 33 17.70 19.14 14.23
C VAL A 33 16.50 18.28 13.84
N GLU A 34 15.71 17.82 14.81
CA GLU A 34 14.50 17.02 14.58
C GLU A 34 13.26 17.86 14.26
N SER A 35 13.25 19.17 14.56
CA SER A 35 12.12 20.09 14.34
C SER A 35 12.04 20.69 12.93
N VAL A 36 12.76 20.15 11.95
CA VAL A 36 12.79 20.66 10.56
C VAL A 36 11.39 20.70 9.93
N ASP A 37 10.51 19.77 10.32
CA ASP A 37 9.13 19.67 9.83
C ASP A 37 8.13 20.54 10.63
N CYS A 38 8.59 21.33 11.60
CA CYS A 38 7.73 22.20 12.39
C CYS A 38 7.38 23.49 11.62
N PRO A 39 6.08 23.79 11.39
CA PRO A 39 5.65 25.01 10.71
C PRO A 39 6.02 26.29 11.49
N THR A 40 6.13 27.39 10.76
CA THR A 40 6.33 28.75 11.31
C THR A 40 4.95 29.40 11.47
N PRO A 41 4.62 30.09 12.59
CA PRO A 41 5.51 30.76 13.55
C PRO A 41 5.86 30.01 14.85
N GLU A 42 5.44 28.76 15.02
CA GLU A 42 5.57 28.03 16.30
C GLU A 42 7.01 27.57 16.56
N ARG A 43 7.76 27.23 15.51
CA ARG A 43 9.15 26.76 15.59
C ARG A 43 10.07 27.60 16.50
N PRO A 44 10.20 28.93 16.33
CA PRO A 44 11.08 29.74 17.17
C PRO A 44 10.65 29.76 18.64
N GLN A 45 9.35 29.64 18.93
CA GLN A 45 8.86 29.57 20.31
C GLN A 45 9.23 28.23 20.95
N LEU A 46 9.07 27.13 20.22
CA LEU A 46 9.43 25.79 20.67
C LEU A 46 10.95 25.63 20.85
N GLU A 47 11.77 26.17 19.96
CA GLU A 47 13.23 26.18 20.09
C GLU A 47 13.69 26.98 21.32
N LYS A 48 13.04 28.12 21.59
CA LYS A 48 13.30 28.91 22.81
C LYS A 48 12.95 28.13 24.07
N ILE A 49 11.78 27.49 24.10
CA ILE A 49 11.34 26.66 25.23
C ILE A 49 12.32 25.48 25.43
N ALA A 50 12.69 24.78 24.35
CA ALA A 50 13.63 23.66 24.42
C ALA A 50 15.00 24.07 24.97
N SER A 51 15.51 25.24 24.56
CA SER A 51 16.77 25.81 25.04
C SER A 51 16.71 26.14 26.53
N GLN A 52 15.63 26.77 27.00
CA GLN A 52 15.43 27.06 28.42
C GLN A 52 15.37 25.77 29.27
N TRP A 53 14.66 24.75 28.79
CA TRP A 53 14.63 23.45 29.47
C TRP A 53 15.99 22.77 29.50
N LEU A 54 16.80 22.93 28.46
CA LEU A 54 18.15 22.36 28.42
C LEU A 54 19.04 23.00 29.48
N GLU A 55 19.00 24.33 29.62
CA GLU A 55 19.74 25.04 30.67
C GLU A 55 19.33 24.57 32.08
N ILE A 56 18.03 24.45 32.35
CA ILE A 56 17.52 23.97 33.65
C ILE A 56 18.02 22.56 33.95
N ILE A 57 18.03 21.68 32.94
CA ILE A 57 18.50 20.29 33.09
C ILE A 57 20.01 20.24 33.30
N LEU A 58 20.79 21.03 32.57
CA LEU A 58 22.24 21.10 32.74
C LEU A 58 22.63 21.64 34.12
N ALA A 59 21.96 22.70 34.60
CA ALA A 59 22.15 23.25 35.94
C ALA A 59 21.75 22.28 37.06
N SER A 60 20.71 21.47 36.83
CA SER A 60 20.31 20.42 37.78
C SER A 60 21.30 19.25 37.80
N ALA A 61 21.89 18.93 36.65
CA ALA A 61 22.81 17.80 36.50
C ALA A 61 24.22 18.09 37.03
N SER A 62 24.70 19.34 37.00
CA SER A 62 25.98 19.73 37.62
C SER A 62 26.04 19.41 39.13
N THR A 63 24.89 19.35 39.79
CA THR A 63 24.76 19.01 41.22
C THR A 63 24.82 17.50 41.49
N VAL A 64 24.62 16.65 40.47
CA VAL A 64 24.46 15.18 40.62
C VAL A 64 25.64 14.40 40.02
N GLY A 65 26.62 15.09 39.42
CA GLY A 65 27.88 14.53 38.91
C GLY A 65 28.02 14.61 37.38
N SER A 66 29.24 14.35 36.88
CA SER A 66 29.67 14.63 35.51
C SER A 66 28.73 14.07 34.43
N LEU A 67 28.17 14.96 33.62
CA LEU A 67 27.43 14.65 32.41
C LEU A 67 28.38 14.16 31.32
N ASN A 68 28.56 12.84 31.22
CA ASN A 68 29.05 12.26 29.98
C ASN A 68 27.86 12.15 29.03
N VAL A 69 27.86 12.98 27.98
CA VAL A 69 26.90 12.89 26.86
C VAL A 69 27.15 11.54 26.18
N CYS A 70 26.45 10.50 26.62
CA CYS A 70 26.44 9.24 25.89
C CYS A 70 25.61 9.43 24.62
N GLU A 71 26.19 9.12 23.47
CA GLU A 71 25.46 9.08 22.20
C GLU A 71 24.18 8.25 22.35
N THR A 72 23.10 8.76 21.76
CA THR A 72 21.80 8.09 21.77
C THR A 72 21.92 6.76 21.03
N VAL A 73 21.74 5.64 21.74
CA VAL A 73 21.65 4.31 21.10
C VAL A 73 20.41 4.30 20.21
N ALA A 74 20.63 4.29 18.89
CA ALA A 74 19.54 4.22 17.92
C ALA A 74 18.78 2.90 18.10
N SER A 75 17.45 2.99 18.26
CA SER A 75 16.60 1.79 18.31
C SER A 75 16.78 0.97 17.03
N PRO A 76 17.11 -0.33 17.12
CA PRO A 76 17.19 -1.19 15.95
C PRO A 76 15.79 -1.47 15.37
N TYR A 77 14.74 -1.34 16.18
CA TYR A 77 13.36 -1.61 15.79
C TYR A 77 12.70 -0.37 15.20
N ILE A 78 12.13 -0.54 14.01
CA ILE A 78 11.26 0.44 13.36
C ILE A 78 9.82 -0.01 13.60
N VAL A 79 9.05 0.83 14.29
CA VAL A 79 7.64 0.57 14.60
C VAL A 79 6.78 1.48 13.74
N GLY A 80 5.78 0.90 13.07
CA GLY A 80 4.75 1.66 12.35
C GLY A 80 5.15 2.15 10.96
N ALA A 81 6.40 2.57 10.76
CA ALA A 81 6.90 3.00 9.45
C ALA A 81 7.30 1.82 8.54
N PRO A 82 7.19 1.96 7.22
CA PRO A 82 7.82 1.05 6.27
C PRO A 82 9.31 0.95 6.52
N VAL A 83 9.86 -0.27 6.40
CA VAL A 83 11.28 -0.53 6.65
C VAL A 83 12.10 0.04 5.49
N PRO A 84 13.15 0.84 5.73
CA PRO A 84 14.01 1.39 4.68
C PRO A 84 14.91 0.31 4.06
N ALA A 85 15.39 0.56 2.84
CA ALA A 85 16.17 -0.39 2.05
C ALA A 85 17.35 -0.99 2.84
N ALA A 86 18.13 -0.14 3.51
CA ALA A 86 19.31 -0.55 4.28
C ALA A 86 19.02 -1.52 5.44
N ARG A 87 17.75 -1.65 5.86
CA ARG A 87 17.33 -2.55 6.96
C ARG A 87 16.32 -3.61 6.50
N LEU A 88 16.05 -3.70 5.20
CA LEU A 88 15.14 -4.71 4.64
C LEU A 88 15.88 -6.05 4.47
N ILE A 89 15.42 -7.09 5.18
CA ILE A 89 16.06 -8.41 5.18
C ILE A 89 15.05 -9.47 4.71
N GLY A 90 15.52 -10.46 3.94
CA GLY A 90 14.75 -11.66 3.60
C GLY A 90 13.64 -11.49 2.55
N ARG A 91 13.57 -10.33 1.88
CA ARG A 91 12.55 -10.03 0.85
C ARG A 91 13.14 -9.82 -0.55
N TYR A 92 14.43 -10.09 -0.72
CA TYR A 92 15.17 -9.90 -1.98
C TYR A 92 14.65 -10.80 -3.10
N ASN A 93 14.18 -12.00 -2.78
CA ASN A 93 13.55 -12.89 -3.78
C ASN A 93 12.27 -12.31 -4.38
N ILE A 94 11.44 -11.63 -3.58
CA ILE A 94 10.22 -10.96 -4.06
C ILE A 94 10.60 -9.76 -4.92
N LEU A 95 11.59 -8.97 -4.50
CA LEU A 95 12.09 -7.83 -5.28
C LEU A 95 12.66 -8.29 -6.64
N ALA A 96 13.40 -9.39 -6.67
CA ALA A 96 13.88 -10.00 -7.91
C ALA A 96 12.74 -10.46 -8.82
N GLN A 97 11.64 -10.99 -8.27
CA GLN A 97 10.45 -11.34 -9.06
C GLN A 97 9.74 -10.10 -9.62
N ILE A 98 9.66 -9.03 -8.85
CA ILE A 98 9.09 -7.74 -9.29
C ILE A 98 9.95 -7.16 -10.42
N GLU A 99 11.26 -7.13 -10.23
CA GLU A 99 12.23 -6.67 -11.22
C GLU A 99 12.13 -7.49 -12.51
N ALA A 100 12.12 -8.82 -12.43
CA ALA A 100 11.96 -9.71 -13.58
C ALA A 100 10.62 -9.49 -14.30
N ALA A 101 9.53 -9.26 -13.56
CA ALA A 101 8.21 -8.97 -14.13
C ALA A 101 8.16 -7.64 -14.89
N TRP A 102 9.00 -6.68 -14.51
CA TRP A 102 9.02 -5.32 -15.07
C TRP A 102 10.25 -5.01 -15.91
N THR A 103 11.17 -5.95 -16.11
CA THR A 103 12.40 -5.76 -16.90
C THR A 103 12.07 -5.34 -18.35
N LYS A 104 11.05 -5.95 -18.96
CA LYS A 104 10.56 -5.56 -20.30
C LYS A 104 9.27 -4.75 -20.17
N PRO A 105 9.22 -3.52 -20.73
CA PRO A 105 7.96 -2.77 -20.84
C PRO A 105 6.88 -3.60 -21.55
N GLY A 106 5.65 -3.60 -21.02
CA GLY A 106 4.50 -4.31 -21.60
C GLY A 106 4.42 -5.81 -21.32
N GLN A 107 5.38 -6.41 -20.61
CA GLN A 107 5.33 -7.85 -20.29
C GLN A 107 4.31 -8.17 -19.18
N ARG A 108 4.16 -7.28 -18.20
CA ARG A 108 3.13 -7.32 -17.15
C ARG A 108 2.75 -5.90 -16.75
N ASP A 109 1.57 -5.46 -17.16
CA ASP A 109 1.10 -4.09 -16.91
C ASP A 109 0.66 -3.84 -15.47
N SER A 110 0.44 -4.90 -14.69
CA SER A 110 0.01 -4.80 -13.29
C SER A 110 0.56 -5.94 -12.45
N LEU A 111 0.91 -5.62 -11.20
CA LEU A 111 1.41 -6.57 -10.21
C LEU A 111 0.72 -6.31 -8.87
N VAL A 112 0.37 -7.38 -8.18
CA VAL A 112 -0.35 -7.34 -6.90
C VAL A 112 0.53 -7.93 -5.81
N ILE A 113 0.85 -7.12 -4.80
CA ILE A 113 1.55 -7.57 -3.58
C ILE A 113 0.50 -7.81 -2.49
N PHE A 114 0.30 -9.08 -2.13
CA PHE A 114 -0.73 -9.50 -1.17
C PHE A 114 -0.14 -10.21 0.04
N GLY A 115 -0.97 -10.40 1.08
CA GLY A 115 -0.61 -11.05 2.34
C GLY A 115 -1.15 -10.34 3.58
N HIS A 116 -1.00 -10.96 4.75
CA HIS A 116 -1.54 -10.45 6.02
C HIS A 116 -0.99 -9.07 6.44
N ARG A 117 -1.69 -8.40 7.38
CA ARG A 117 -1.24 -7.14 7.98
C ARG A 117 0.15 -7.34 8.62
N ARG A 118 0.99 -6.31 8.58
CA ARG A 118 2.38 -6.32 9.11
C ARG A 118 3.37 -7.26 8.41
N MET A 119 3.04 -7.82 7.24
CA MET A 119 3.97 -8.65 6.45
C MET A 119 5.00 -7.86 5.63
N GLY A 120 5.11 -6.55 5.83
CA GLY A 120 6.10 -5.71 5.13
C GLY A 120 5.75 -5.40 3.68
N LYS A 121 4.49 -5.54 3.25
CA LYS A 121 4.03 -5.24 1.87
C LYS A 121 4.38 -3.80 1.46
N THR A 122 4.02 -2.82 2.29
CA THR A 122 4.35 -1.40 2.08
C THR A 122 5.86 -1.17 2.06
N SER A 123 6.62 -1.88 2.89
CA SER A 123 8.08 -1.83 2.86
C SER A 123 8.62 -2.33 1.52
N ILE A 124 8.12 -3.44 0.99
CA ILE A 124 8.53 -3.93 -0.33
C ILE A 124 8.21 -2.88 -1.40
N ALA A 125 6.97 -2.40 -1.46
CA ALA A 125 6.53 -1.40 -2.45
C ALA A 125 7.43 -0.14 -2.44
N ARG A 126 7.68 0.45 -1.27
CA ARG A 126 8.53 1.66 -1.15
C ARG A 126 9.99 1.42 -1.51
N ASN A 127 10.49 0.20 -1.35
CA ASN A 127 11.89 -0.11 -1.66
C ASN A 127 12.11 -0.58 -3.10
N VAL A 128 11.07 -0.84 -3.89
CA VAL A 128 11.25 -1.16 -5.32
C VAL A 128 12.07 -0.07 -6.03
N ALA A 129 11.80 1.21 -5.73
CA ALA A 129 12.54 2.32 -6.35
C ALA A 129 14.04 2.32 -6.04
N HIS A 130 14.43 1.75 -4.90
CA HIS A 130 15.80 1.77 -4.40
C HIS A 130 16.54 0.47 -4.70
N LEU A 131 15.81 -0.64 -4.87
CA LEU A 131 16.38 -1.99 -4.91
C LEU A 131 16.18 -2.71 -6.24
N CYS A 132 15.32 -2.22 -7.14
CA CYS A 132 15.11 -2.82 -8.46
C CYS A 132 15.68 -1.92 -9.56
N GLN A 133 16.36 -2.50 -10.55
CA GLN A 133 16.88 -1.79 -11.71
C GLN A 133 15.81 -1.76 -12.80
N LEU A 134 14.98 -0.70 -12.79
CA LEU A 134 13.85 -0.55 -13.72
C LEU A 134 14.15 0.36 -14.92
N GLY A 135 15.39 0.85 -15.05
CA GLY A 135 15.81 1.81 -16.08
C GLY A 135 15.67 3.27 -15.64
N ASP A 136 16.57 4.12 -16.12
CA ASP A 136 16.67 5.54 -15.75
C ASP A 136 15.50 6.40 -16.26
N ASP A 137 14.72 5.87 -17.20
CA ASP A 137 13.50 6.45 -17.76
C ASP A 137 12.23 6.08 -16.97
N THR A 138 12.35 5.20 -15.97
CA THR A 138 11.22 4.78 -15.14
C THR A 138 11.02 5.71 -13.95
N ARG A 139 9.77 6.10 -13.71
CA ARG A 139 9.32 6.91 -12.58
C ARG A 139 8.28 6.13 -11.78
N LEU A 140 8.45 6.12 -10.46
CA LEU A 140 7.56 5.41 -9.54
C LEU A 140 6.68 6.41 -8.80
N ALA A 141 5.38 6.38 -9.09
CA ALA A 141 4.38 7.20 -8.42
C ALA A 141 3.72 6.39 -7.30
N PHE A 142 3.62 6.97 -6.11
CA PHE A 142 3.00 6.32 -4.96
C PHE A 142 1.66 6.98 -4.66
N LEU A 143 0.59 6.17 -4.61
CA LEU A 143 -0.75 6.62 -4.27
C LEU A 143 -1.28 5.80 -3.12
N ASN A 144 -1.54 6.43 -1.98
CA ASN A 144 -2.26 5.81 -0.87
C ASN A 144 -3.75 6.13 -0.99
N LEU A 145 -4.60 5.12 -1.20
CA LEU A 145 -6.04 5.33 -1.34
C LEU A 145 -6.74 5.74 -0.02
N GLN A 146 -6.05 5.64 1.11
CA GLN A 146 -6.60 6.06 2.40
C GLN A 146 -6.65 7.58 2.60
N ILE A 147 -5.87 8.33 1.81
CA ILE A 147 -5.84 9.79 1.88
C ILE A 147 -6.80 10.44 0.86
N VAL A 148 -7.36 9.65 -0.05
CA VAL A 148 -8.34 10.11 -1.03
C VAL A 148 -9.67 10.29 -0.31
N ASP A 149 -10.28 11.47 -0.45
CA ASP A 149 -11.67 11.65 -0.06
C ASP A 149 -12.57 10.94 -1.07
N TRP A 150 -13.46 10.09 -0.58
CA TRP A 150 -14.37 9.32 -1.41
C TRP A 150 -15.74 9.99 -1.53
N SER A 151 -15.94 11.16 -0.92
CA SER A 151 -17.17 11.95 -1.00
C SER A 151 -17.50 12.37 -2.44
N GLU A 152 -16.50 12.88 -3.19
CA GLU A 152 -16.59 13.12 -4.63
C GLU A 152 -15.84 12.07 -5.48
N GLY A 153 -15.31 11.04 -4.81
CA GLY A 153 -14.87 9.73 -5.31
C GLY A 153 -14.01 9.74 -6.57
N LEU A 154 -14.65 9.90 -7.73
CA LEU A 154 -13.99 9.89 -9.03
C LEU A 154 -13.14 11.14 -9.28
N ARG A 155 -13.59 12.31 -8.82
CA ARG A 155 -12.85 13.57 -8.94
C ARG A 155 -11.54 13.49 -8.19
N ASP A 156 -11.62 13.19 -6.91
CA ASP A 156 -10.48 13.15 -6.00
C ASP A 156 -9.53 12.00 -6.37
N LEU A 157 -10.04 10.86 -6.83
CA LEU A 157 -9.19 9.79 -7.35
C LEU A 157 -8.41 10.23 -8.59
N CYS A 158 -9.06 10.86 -9.57
CA CYS A 158 -8.38 11.30 -10.80
C CYS A 158 -7.33 12.36 -10.51
N HIS A 159 -7.65 13.32 -9.63
CA HIS A 159 -6.69 14.33 -9.15
C HIS A 159 -5.53 13.68 -8.38
N ALA A 160 -5.81 12.76 -7.45
CA ALA A 160 -4.79 12.09 -6.66
C ALA A 160 -3.84 11.23 -7.52
N ILE A 161 -4.35 10.56 -8.56
CA ILE A 161 -3.50 9.85 -9.54
C ILE A 161 -2.60 10.84 -10.27
N ALA A 162 -3.15 11.95 -10.78
CA ALA A 162 -2.38 12.97 -11.47
C ALA A 162 -1.31 13.58 -10.58
N PHE A 163 -1.66 13.88 -9.32
CA PHE A 163 -0.76 14.46 -8.34
C PHE A 163 0.36 13.50 -7.97
N ALA A 164 0.06 12.20 -7.79
CA ALA A 164 1.08 11.17 -7.56
C ALA A 164 2.06 11.04 -8.75
N LEU A 165 1.57 11.14 -9.99
CA LEU A 165 2.41 11.14 -11.19
C LEU A 165 3.31 12.38 -11.23
N TRP A 166 2.78 13.56 -10.91
CA TRP A 166 3.55 14.79 -10.81
C TRP A 166 4.63 14.72 -9.73
N GLN A 167 4.32 14.21 -8.53
CA GLN A 167 5.30 14.03 -7.46
C GLN A 167 6.47 13.13 -7.87
N ALA A 168 6.21 12.14 -8.73
CA ALA A 168 7.24 11.24 -9.25
C ALA A 168 8.14 11.92 -10.31
N ASP A 169 7.68 13.00 -10.94
CA ASP A 169 8.40 13.71 -11.98
C ASP A 169 8.04 15.22 -12.05
N PRO A 170 8.39 16.02 -11.01
CA PRO A 170 7.94 17.41 -10.92
C PRO A 170 8.52 18.31 -12.02
N ASN A 171 9.68 17.94 -12.57
CA ASN A 171 10.33 18.66 -13.66
C ASN A 171 9.75 18.27 -15.04
N GLY A 172 9.00 17.17 -15.10
CA GLY A 172 8.41 16.62 -16.32
C GLY A 172 6.95 16.96 -16.54
N LEU A 173 6.26 17.31 -15.47
CA LEU A 173 4.82 17.48 -15.42
C LEU A 173 4.50 18.84 -14.79
N ALA A 174 3.48 19.50 -15.32
CA ALA A 174 2.86 20.60 -14.61
C ALA A 174 2.10 20.05 -13.39
N GLU A 175 2.11 20.79 -12.29
CA GLU A 175 1.35 20.44 -11.10
C GLU A 175 -0.16 20.42 -11.43
N PRO A 176 -0.88 19.31 -11.15
CA PRO A 176 -2.29 19.20 -11.48
C PRO A 176 -3.15 19.99 -10.48
N ALA A 177 -3.91 20.96 -11.01
CA ALA A 177 -4.83 21.75 -10.22
C ALA A 177 -6.12 20.94 -9.92
N PRO A 178 -6.66 20.94 -8.69
CA PRO A 178 -7.91 20.24 -8.38
C PRO A 178 -9.09 20.68 -9.24
N GLN A 179 -9.09 21.94 -9.70
CA GLN A 179 -10.13 22.52 -10.55
C GLN A 179 -10.20 21.86 -11.93
N ASP A 180 -9.07 21.36 -12.46
CA ASP A 180 -9.01 20.70 -13.78
C ASP A 180 -9.83 19.41 -13.82
N TYR A 181 -10.17 18.85 -12.65
CA TYR A 181 -10.86 17.57 -12.50
C TYR A 181 -12.34 17.72 -12.09
N GLU A 182 -12.86 18.95 -11.95
CA GLU A 182 -14.23 19.20 -11.46
C GLU A 182 -15.32 18.71 -12.42
N GLN A 183 -15.23 19.07 -13.70
CA GLN A 183 -16.30 18.81 -14.66
C GLN A 183 -16.16 17.46 -15.39
N HIS A 184 -14.94 17.14 -15.81
CA HIS A 184 -14.66 15.96 -16.64
C HIS A 184 -13.39 15.23 -16.16
N PRO A 185 -13.39 14.67 -14.93
CA PRO A 185 -12.19 14.13 -14.28
C PRO A 185 -11.48 13.05 -15.10
N LEU A 186 -12.23 12.09 -15.65
CA LEU A 186 -11.66 11.04 -16.50
C LEU A 186 -11.08 11.58 -17.81
N ALA A 187 -11.71 12.60 -18.40
CA ALA A 187 -11.21 13.20 -19.64
C ALA A 187 -9.92 14.00 -19.37
N ALA A 188 -9.87 14.73 -18.25
CA ALA A 188 -8.68 15.44 -17.79
C ALA A 188 -7.51 14.46 -17.56
N LEU A 189 -7.77 13.36 -16.83
CA LEU A 189 -6.77 12.32 -16.60
C LEU A 189 -6.32 11.66 -17.92
N ARG A 190 -7.24 11.31 -18.82
CA ARG A 190 -6.90 10.73 -20.14
C ARG A 190 -6.01 11.66 -20.96
N ARG A 191 -6.27 12.98 -20.94
CA ARG A 191 -5.43 13.97 -21.61
C ARG A 191 -4.02 14.01 -21.02
N LEU A 192 -3.89 13.97 -19.69
CA LEU A 192 -2.59 13.88 -19.02
C LEU A 192 -1.82 12.64 -19.45
N LEU A 193 -2.45 11.47 -19.39
CA LEU A 193 -1.83 10.19 -19.79
C LEU A 193 -1.43 10.18 -21.28
N ALA A 194 -2.23 10.79 -22.15
CA ALA A 194 -1.90 10.94 -23.56
C ALA A 194 -0.65 11.82 -23.78
N ARG A 195 -0.52 12.92 -23.03
CA ARG A 195 0.67 13.78 -23.06
C ARG A 195 1.91 13.03 -22.58
N LEU A 196 1.79 12.25 -21.50
CA LEU A 196 2.89 11.42 -21.00
C LEU A 196 3.37 10.41 -22.04
N LYS A 197 2.45 9.79 -22.78
CA LYS A 197 2.79 8.85 -23.86
C LYS A 197 3.54 9.51 -25.03
N GLN A 198 3.37 10.82 -25.22
CA GLN A 198 4.00 11.60 -26.29
C GLN A 198 5.26 12.35 -25.84
N ALA A 199 5.63 12.27 -24.55
CA ALA A 199 6.78 12.98 -24.02
C ALA A 199 8.09 12.48 -24.65
N ALA A 200 8.99 13.43 -24.95
CA ALA A 200 10.35 13.16 -25.41
C ALA A 200 11.35 13.74 -24.40
N PRO A 201 12.29 12.95 -23.85
CA PRO A 201 12.47 11.51 -24.07
C PRO A 201 11.29 10.67 -23.52
N PRO A 202 11.06 9.46 -24.05
CA PRO A 202 10.01 8.58 -23.55
C PRO A 202 10.26 8.26 -22.07
N ARG A 203 9.19 8.29 -21.28
CA ARG A 203 9.23 7.98 -19.84
C ARG A 203 8.24 6.89 -19.53
N ARG A 204 8.64 5.99 -18.65
CA ARG A 204 7.78 4.92 -18.14
C ARG A 204 7.31 5.30 -16.74
N TYR A 205 6.01 5.26 -16.50
CA TYR A 205 5.45 5.48 -15.16
C TYR A 205 4.91 4.16 -14.61
N ILE A 206 5.24 3.87 -13.36
CA ILE A 206 4.67 2.76 -12.60
C ILE A 206 3.93 3.37 -11.41
N LEU A 207 2.61 3.19 -11.40
CA LEU A 207 1.76 3.65 -10.30
C LEU A 207 1.63 2.55 -9.24
N MET A 208 2.15 2.83 -8.05
CA MET A 208 1.98 1.99 -6.87
C MET A 208 0.78 2.46 -6.07
N VAL A 209 -0.29 1.68 -6.16
CA VAL A 209 -1.53 1.93 -5.42
C VAL A 209 -1.49 1.13 -4.12
N GLU A 210 -1.45 1.83 -2.99
CA GLU A 210 -1.54 1.25 -1.65
C GLU A 210 -2.95 1.42 -1.10
N GLU A 211 -3.60 0.30 -0.79
CA GLU A 211 -4.87 0.30 -0.07
C GLU A 211 -4.86 -0.79 1.01
N SER A 212 -4.81 -0.36 2.27
CA SER A 212 -4.69 -1.29 3.40
C SER A 212 -5.95 -2.15 3.63
N ARG A 213 -7.08 -1.76 3.02
CA ARG A 213 -8.38 -2.42 3.14
C ARG A 213 -8.91 -3.03 1.84
N PHE A 214 -8.19 -2.96 0.73
CA PHE A 214 -8.65 -3.52 -0.55
C PHE A 214 -9.15 -4.95 -0.40
N TYR A 215 -8.43 -5.78 0.37
CA TYR A 215 -8.82 -7.18 0.64
C TYR A 215 -9.93 -7.35 1.68
N LEU A 216 -10.04 -6.43 2.64
CA LEU A 216 -11.14 -6.44 3.63
C LEU A 216 -12.47 -6.08 2.96
N ASN A 217 -12.44 -5.16 1.98
CA ASN A 217 -13.58 -4.83 1.13
C ASN A 217 -13.79 -5.87 0.02
N GLY A 218 -12.72 -6.49 -0.47
CA GLY A 218 -12.77 -7.58 -1.44
C GLY A 218 -13.66 -8.73 -0.96
N HIS A 219 -13.58 -9.12 0.32
CA HIS A 219 -14.49 -10.12 0.88
C HIS A 219 -15.97 -9.71 0.82
N VAL A 220 -16.29 -8.44 1.10
CA VAL A 220 -17.68 -7.94 1.02
C VAL A 220 -18.16 -7.89 -0.43
N TYR A 221 -17.30 -7.46 -1.36
CA TYR A 221 -17.58 -7.44 -2.79
C TYR A 221 -17.74 -8.86 -3.37
N PHE A 222 -16.82 -9.77 -3.06
CA PHE A 222 -16.89 -11.18 -3.49
C PHE A 222 -18.07 -11.90 -2.87
N ASN A 223 -18.42 -11.61 -1.61
CA ASN A 223 -19.68 -12.09 -1.03
C ASN A 223 -20.89 -11.60 -1.80
N GLY A 224 -20.90 -10.35 -2.25
CA GLY A 224 -21.97 -9.79 -3.09
C GLY A 224 -22.10 -10.54 -4.42
N ILE A 225 -21.00 -10.70 -5.15
CA ILE A 225 -20.99 -11.48 -6.41
C ILE A 225 -21.40 -12.93 -6.14
N TRP A 226 -20.90 -13.54 -5.08
CA TRP A 226 -21.21 -14.91 -4.71
C TRP A 226 -22.69 -15.10 -4.38
N ALA A 227 -23.27 -14.19 -3.61
CA ALA A 227 -24.70 -14.18 -3.29
C ALA A 227 -25.53 -14.03 -4.56
N GLN A 228 -25.17 -13.09 -5.43
CA GLN A 228 -25.85 -12.87 -6.72
C GLN A 228 -25.74 -14.08 -7.67
N ALA A 229 -24.60 -14.77 -7.68
CA ALA A 229 -24.44 -16.04 -8.41
C ALA A 229 -25.27 -17.20 -7.81
N GLY A 230 -25.80 -17.04 -6.59
CA GLY A 230 -26.77 -17.94 -5.99
C GLY A 230 -28.21 -17.66 -6.41
N GLU A 231 -28.45 -16.52 -7.06
CA GLU A 231 -29.76 -16.15 -7.62
C GLU A 231 -29.93 -16.71 -9.04
N ALA A 232 -30.97 -16.26 -9.75
CA ALA A 232 -31.23 -16.69 -11.12
C ALA A 232 -30.24 -16.04 -12.12
N PRO A 233 -29.82 -16.73 -13.19
CA PRO A 233 -30.11 -18.14 -13.50
C PRO A 233 -29.35 -19.12 -12.58
N PRO A 234 -29.97 -20.27 -12.23
CA PRO A 234 -29.36 -21.24 -11.33
C PRO A 234 -28.12 -21.90 -11.95
N GLY A 235 -27.21 -22.37 -11.11
CA GLY A 235 -26.03 -23.13 -11.54
C GLY A 235 -24.74 -22.31 -11.66
N GLN A 236 -24.79 -20.98 -11.59
CA GLN A 236 -23.59 -20.13 -11.64
C GLN A 236 -22.57 -20.48 -10.55
N GLN A 237 -22.98 -20.62 -9.28
CA GLN A 237 -22.08 -21.05 -8.20
C GLN A 237 -21.43 -22.42 -8.44
N THR A 238 -22.13 -23.35 -9.11
CA THR A 238 -21.58 -24.68 -9.46
C THR A 238 -20.43 -24.51 -10.45
N LEU A 239 -20.61 -23.70 -11.50
CA LEU A 239 -19.56 -23.40 -12.47
C LEU A 239 -18.36 -22.70 -11.83
N LEU A 240 -18.62 -21.72 -10.94
CA LEU A 240 -17.57 -21.02 -10.21
C LEU A 240 -16.73 -21.97 -9.34
N LYS A 241 -17.37 -22.90 -8.61
CA LYS A 241 -16.65 -23.91 -7.80
C LYS A 241 -15.79 -24.82 -8.66
N LEU A 242 -16.31 -25.29 -9.79
CA LEU A 242 -15.57 -26.17 -10.70
C LEU A 242 -14.39 -25.46 -11.37
N LEU A 243 -14.53 -24.18 -11.70
CA LEU A 243 -13.43 -23.38 -12.26
C LEU A 243 -12.36 -23.03 -11.21
N ALA A 244 -12.71 -22.98 -9.93
CA ALA A 244 -11.82 -22.43 -8.90
C ALA A 244 -10.46 -23.14 -8.79
N PRO A 245 -10.34 -24.48 -8.90
CA PRO A 245 -9.05 -25.17 -8.90
C PRO A 245 -8.16 -24.88 -10.13
N HIS A 246 -8.72 -24.40 -11.24
CA HIS A 246 -8.05 -24.29 -12.53
C HIS A 246 -7.62 -22.84 -12.83
N GLY A 247 -6.46 -22.44 -12.32
CA GLY A 247 -5.92 -21.07 -12.52
C GLY A 247 -5.69 -20.68 -13.97
N ASP A 248 -5.33 -21.63 -14.84
CA ASP A 248 -5.15 -21.41 -16.28
C ASP A 248 -6.46 -21.53 -17.08
N GLY A 249 -7.60 -21.67 -16.40
CA GLY A 249 -8.92 -21.91 -16.98
C GLY A 249 -9.20 -23.39 -17.28
N LEU A 250 -10.47 -23.69 -17.52
CA LEU A 250 -10.98 -25.00 -17.88
C LEU A 250 -11.64 -24.96 -19.26
N ASP A 251 -11.50 -26.03 -20.03
CA ASP A 251 -12.22 -26.19 -21.29
C ASP A 251 -13.74 -26.17 -21.04
N GLN A 252 -14.49 -25.43 -21.86
CA GLN A 252 -15.92 -25.24 -21.70
C GLN A 252 -16.71 -26.54 -21.84
N ALA A 253 -16.27 -27.47 -22.71
CA ALA A 253 -16.91 -28.76 -22.86
C ALA A 253 -16.70 -29.62 -21.61
N ILE A 254 -15.48 -29.59 -21.03
CA ILE A 254 -15.16 -30.27 -19.77
C ILE A 254 -15.93 -29.62 -18.61
N LEU A 255 -16.01 -28.30 -18.56
CA LEU A 255 -16.77 -27.57 -17.55
C LEU A 255 -18.25 -27.94 -17.61
N ARG A 256 -18.82 -28.04 -18.81
CA ARG A 256 -20.21 -28.47 -19.02
C ARG A 256 -20.43 -29.89 -18.51
N GLU A 257 -19.56 -30.83 -18.91
CA GLU A 257 -19.63 -32.23 -18.48
C GLU A 257 -19.56 -32.36 -16.95
N GLN A 258 -18.59 -31.69 -16.32
CA GLN A 258 -18.40 -31.74 -14.87
C GLN A 258 -19.48 -31.00 -14.08
N SER A 259 -20.14 -30.01 -14.69
CA SER A 259 -21.20 -29.24 -14.02
C SER A 259 -22.43 -30.08 -13.68
N GLY A 260 -22.72 -31.12 -14.46
CA GLY A 260 -23.94 -31.91 -14.36
C GLY A 260 -25.23 -31.10 -14.59
N LEU A 261 -25.13 -29.85 -15.07
CA LEU A 261 -26.27 -29.00 -15.42
C LEU A 261 -26.85 -29.44 -16.76
N ASP A 262 -28.16 -29.24 -16.95
CA ASP A 262 -28.75 -29.40 -18.28
C ASP A 262 -28.17 -28.36 -19.26
N PRO A 263 -28.17 -28.64 -20.58
CA PRO A 263 -27.51 -27.78 -21.56
C PRO A 263 -28.04 -26.33 -21.59
N ALA A 264 -29.32 -26.11 -21.31
CA ALA A 264 -29.91 -24.78 -21.30
C ALA A 264 -29.47 -24.01 -20.04
N ALA A 265 -29.60 -24.62 -18.85
CA ALA A 265 -29.16 -24.00 -17.60
C ALA A 265 -27.65 -23.74 -17.57
N PHE A 266 -26.83 -24.63 -18.15
CA PHE A 266 -25.39 -24.38 -18.30
C PHE A 266 -25.12 -23.12 -19.12
N THR A 267 -25.80 -22.97 -20.27
CA THR A 267 -25.63 -21.84 -21.17
C THR A 267 -26.08 -20.54 -20.49
N ASP A 268 -27.26 -20.55 -19.87
CA ASP A 268 -27.80 -19.38 -19.17
C ASP A 268 -26.89 -18.94 -18.01
N ALA A 269 -26.37 -19.90 -17.23
CA ALA A 269 -25.45 -19.63 -16.13
C ALA A 269 -24.12 -19.06 -16.62
N LEU A 270 -23.56 -19.64 -17.70
CA LEU A 270 -22.30 -19.17 -18.26
C LEU A 270 -22.45 -17.77 -18.86
N ASP A 271 -23.51 -17.54 -19.62
CA ASP A 271 -23.83 -16.24 -20.22
C ASP A 271 -24.05 -15.16 -19.15
N ALA A 272 -24.68 -15.50 -18.02
CA ALA A 272 -24.82 -14.58 -16.90
C ALA A 272 -23.47 -14.22 -16.28
N LEU A 273 -22.58 -15.20 -16.08
CA LEU A 273 -21.25 -14.98 -15.53
C LEU A 273 -20.36 -14.16 -16.47
N GLU A 274 -20.47 -14.33 -17.79
CA GLU A 274 -19.79 -13.50 -18.78
C GLU A 274 -20.35 -12.08 -18.81
N ARG A 275 -21.69 -11.92 -18.82
CA ARG A 275 -22.34 -10.60 -18.84
C ARG A 275 -22.01 -9.74 -17.62
N HIS A 276 -21.75 -10.37 -16.48
CA HIS A 276 -21.34 -9.71 -15.26
C HIS A 276 -19.80 -9.62 -15.09
N ASP A 277 -19.03 -9.91 -16.15
CA ASP A 277 -17.57 -9.88 -16.17
C ASP A 277 -16.90 -10.76 -15.08
N VAL A 278 -17.59 -11.79 -14.59
CA VAL A 278 -17.05 -12.70 -13.56
C VAL A 278 -16.14 -13.77 -14.17
N VAL A 279 -16.55 -14.28 -15.34
CA VAL A 279 -15.83 -15.29 -16.12
C VAL A 279 -15.60 -14.75 -17.53
N ASN A 280 -14.47 -15.12 -18.13
CA ASN A 280 -14.18 -14.89 -19.54
C ASN A 280 -13.95 -16.24 -20.21
N CYS A 281 -14.75 -16.57 -21.22
CA CYS A 281 -14.46 -17.70 -22.11
C CYS A 281 -13.86 -17.21 -23.42
N HIS A 282 -12.67 -17.69 -23.75
CA HIS A 282 -12.00 -17.38 -25.01
C HIS A 282 -11.40 -18.65 -25.60
N ASN A 283 -11.60 -18.86 -26.91
CA ASN A 283 -11.16 -20.07 -27.62
C ASN A 283 -11.62 -21.38 -26.93
N GLY A 284 -12.87 -21.42 -26.46
CA GLY A 284 -13.44 -22.59 -25.79
C GLY A 284 -12.90 -22.86 -24.38
N ARG A 285 -12.09 -21.96 -23.82
CA ARG A 285 -11.57 -22.06 -22.45
C ARG A 285 -12.10 -20.94 -21.58
N CYS A 286 -12.72 -21.32 -20.47
CA CYS A 286 -13.30 -20.43 -19.48
C CYS A 286 -12.37 -20.22 -18.29
N ARG A 287 -12.23 -18.98 -17.83
CA ARG A 287 -11.44 -18.62 -16.65
C ARG A 287 -12.08 -17.47 -15.90
N TYR A 288 -11.76 -17.32 -14.61
CA TYR A 288 -12.13 -16.12 -13.87
C TYR A 288 -11.52 -14.88 -14.51
N SER A 289 -12.30 -13.81 -14.62
CA SER A 289 -11.80 -12.50 -15.02
C SER A 289 -10.86 -11.92 -13.97
N VAL A 290 -11.16 -12.16 -12.70
CA VAL A 290 -10.40 -11.67 -11.55
C VAL A 290 -9.82 -12.84 -10.77
N GLU A 291 -8.50 -13.03 -10.86
CA GLU A 291 -7.77 -14.11 -10.17
C GLU A 291 -7.98 -14.12 -8.64
N LEU A 292 -8.23 -12.96 -8.04
CA LEU A 292 -8.49 -12.86 -6.61
C LEU A 292 -9.85 -13.48 -6.23
N MET A 293 -10.88 -13.34 -7.07
CA MET A 293 -12.18 -13.98 -6.87
C MET A 293 -12.05 -15.51 -6.97
N ARG A 294 -11.26 -16.02 -7.92
CA ARG A 294 -10.99 -17.47 -8.05
C ARG A 294 -10.42 -18.04 -6.76
N ARG A 295 -9.38 -17.41 -6.20
CA ARG A 295 -8.74 -17.86 -4.96
C ARG A 295 -9.69 -17.79 -3.79
N TRP A 296 -10.50 -16.73 -3.71
CA TRP A 296 -11.52 -16.60 -2.69
C TRP A 296 -12.56 -17.73 -2.74
N VAL A 297 -13.06 -18.08 -3.94
CA VAL A 297 -13.98 -19.22 -4.11
C VAL A 297 -13.31 -20.55 -3.79
N ALA A 298 -12.04 -20.73 -4.18
CA ALA A 298 -11.27 -21.95 -3.84
C ALA A 298 -11.20 -22.14 -2.33
N ASP A 299 -10.85 -21.09 -1.58
CA ASP A 299 -10.79 -21.12 -0.12
C ASP A 299 -12.20 -21.32 0.50
N TYR A 300 -13.23 -20.65 -0.03
CA TYR A 300 -14.62 -20.79 0.43
C TYR A 300 -15.18 -22.23 0.23
N SER A 301 -14.82 -22.87 -0.88
CA SER A 301 -15.22 -24.25 -1.17
C SER A 301 -14.59 -25.27 -0.21
N THR A 302 -13.37 -25.00 0.28
CA THR A 302 -12.70 -25.86 1.26
C THR A 302 -13.30 -25.72 2.67
N LEU A 303 -13.74 -24.53 3.07
CA LEU A 303 -14.39 -24.29 4.36
C LEU A 303 -15.78 -24.94 4.46
N SER A 304 -16.55 -24.94 3.37
CA SER A 304 -17.88 -25.57 3.34
C SER A 304 -17.84 -27.10 3.36
N HIS A 305 -16.73 -27.74 2.98
CA HIS A 305 -16.51 -29.19 3.12
C HIS A 305 -16.04 -29.62 4.52
N SER A 306 -15.71 -28.68 5.41
CA SER A 306 -15.27 -28.96 6.80
C SER A 306 -16.36 -28.80 7.87
N MET A 307 -17.60 -28.49 7.46
CA MET A 307 -18.77 -28.37 8.34
C MET A 307 -19.92 -29.34 7.99
N ILE A 308 -19.58 -30.50 7.40
CA ILE A 308 -20.42 -31.70 7.33
C ILE A 308 -19.58 -32.85 7.87
#